data_AF-A0A9Q0G5R9-F1
#
_entry.id   AF-A0A9Q0G5R9-F1
#
_cell.length_a   1.000
_cell.length_b   1.000
_cell.length_c   1.000
_cell.angle_alpha   90.00
_cell.angle_beta   90.00
_cell.angle_gamma   90.00
#
_symmetry.space_group_name_H-M   'P 1'
#
loop_
_entity.id
_entity.type
_entity.pdbx_description
1 polymer ?
#
loop_
_entity_poly.entity_id
_entity_poly.type
_entity_poly.pdbx_seq_one_letter_code
_entity_poly.pdbx_strand_id
1 'polypeptide(L)'
;MSLPGPTCHPPDTHPRGTEVLLVLQATLFAGFVTSSPDNRLIAKVPKPGDVFVFPLGLIHFQFNIAKTNAVATADMSSQNPGLITIANAVFGPNPAIYPDLLA
;
A
#
# COMPACT_ATOMS: atom_id res chain seq x y z
N MET A 1 -0.76 8.05 10.41
CA MET A 1 0.15 8.83 9.54
C MET A 1 -0.55 10.07 9.00
N SER A 2 0.22 11.13 8.72
CA SER A 2 -0.25 12.33 8.02
C SER A 2 0.39 12.36 6.64
N LEU A 3 -0.43 12.44 5.60
CA LEU A 3 -0.02 12.54 4.21
C LEU A 3 -0.17 13.98 3.72
N PRO A 4 0.92 14.73 3.49
CA PRO A 4 0.85 16.11 3.07
C PRO A 4 0.47 16.21 1.59
N GLY A 5 -0.52 17.04 1.23
CA GLY A 5 -0.94 17.29 -0.16
C GLY A 5 -0.95 16.05 -1.07
N PRO A 6 -0.76 16.21 -2.40
CA PRO A 6 -0.62 15.07 -3.29
C PRO A 6 0.64 14.26 -2.96
N THR A 7 0.46 13.09 -2.36
CA THR A 7 1.55 12.21 -1.91
C THR A 7 1.18 10.74 -2.11
N CYS A 8 2.17 9.94 -2.48
CA CYS A 8 2.02 8.52 -2.79
C CYS A 8 2.77 7.68 -1.75
N HIS A 9 2.06 6.75 -1.13
CA HIS A 9 2.68 5.56 -0.58
C HIS A 9 2.81 4.56 -1.73
N PRO A 10 4.04 4.29 -2.19
CA PRO A 10 4.27 3.47 -3.36
C PRO A 10 3.79 2.03 -3.12
N PRO A 11 3.55 1.24 -4.18
CA PRO A 11 3.20 -0.16 -4.03
C PRO A 11 4.17 -0.90 -3.12
N ASP A 12 3.63 -1.53 -2.09
CA ASP A 12 4.38 -2.32 -1.11
C ASP A 12 3.58 -3.52 -0.61
N THR A 13 4.24 -4.38 0.15
CA THR A 13 3.59 -5.50 0.83
C THR A 13 4.20 -5.79 2.21
N HIS A 14 3.36 -6.35 3.08
CA HIS A 14 3.72 -6.82 4.42
C HIS A 14 3.79 -8.36 4.43
N PRO A 15 4.99 -8.96 4.47
CA PRO A 15 5.13 -10.42 4.43
C PRO A 15 4.63 -11.13 5.69
N ARG A 16 4.41 -10.40 6.80
CA ARG A 16 4.11 -10.98 8.11
C ARG A 16 2.92 -10.33 8.82
N GLY A 17 2.07 -9.57 8.12
CA GLY A 17 0.90 -8.92 8.73
C GLY A 17 -0.13 -8.47 7.71
N THR A 18 -1.40 -8.46 8.13
CA THR A 18 -2.47 -7.70 7.46
C THR A 18 -2.40 -6.25 7.96
N GLU A 19 -2.56 -5.29 7.06
CA GLU A 19 -2.73 -3.88 7.42
C GLU A 19 -4.23 -3.53 7.45
N VAL A 20 -4.65 -2.78 8.47
CA VAL A 20 -5.96 -2.16 8.55
C VAL A 20 -5.78 -0.65 8.58
N LEU A 21 -6.37 0.03 7.60
CA LEU A 21 -6.34 1.48 7.46
C LEU A 21 -7.68 2.08 7.91
N LEU A 22 -7.68 2.87 8.97
CA LEU A 22 -8.81 3.69 9.39
C LEU A 22 -8.61 5.14 8.93
N VAL A 23 -9.55 5.65 8.13
CA VAL A 23 -9.49 7.03 7.64
C VAL A 23 -10.08 7.97 8.67
N LEU A 24 -9.29 8.93 9.16
CA LEU A 24 -9.75 9.93 10.12
C LEU A 24 -10.19 11.23 9.45
N GLN A 25 -9.41 11.68 8.46
CA GLN A 25 -9.69 12.91 7.72
C GLN A 25 -8.92 12.89 6.40
N ALA A 26 -9.53 12.45 5.29
CA ALA A 26 -8.78 12.38 4.04
C ALA A 26 -9.66 12.27 2.78
N THR A 27 -9.00 12.46 1.63
CA THR A 27 -9.41 11.89 0.34
C THR A 27 -8.28 10.97 -0.16
N LEU A 28 -8.22 9.76 0.38
CA LEU A 28 -7.21 8.75 0.00
C LEU A 28 -7.79 7.85 -1.07
N PHE A 29 -7.07 7.65 -2.17
CA PHE A 29 -7.27 6.53 -3.06
C PHE A 29 -6.44 5.36 -2.54
N ALA A 30 -7.09 4.29 -2.09
CA ALA A 30 -6.45 3.10 -1.53
C ALA A 30 -6.83 1.87 -2.34
N GLY A 31 -5.88 0.95 -2.52
CA GLY A 31 -6.16 -0.29 -3.21
C GLY A 31 -5.11 -1.37 -3.03
N PHE A 32 -5.47 -2.60 -3.38
CA PHE A 32 -4.58 -3.75 -3.44
C PHE A 32 -4.85 -4.58 -4.70
N VAL A 33 -3.88 -5.40 -5.07
CA VAL A 33 -3.97 -6.33 -6.20
C VAL A 33 -4.10 -7.75 -5.65
N THR A 34 -5.08 -8.51 -6.14
CA THR A 34 -5.25 -9.93 -5.76
C THR A 34 -4.10 -10.78 -6.31
N SER A 35 -3.92 -11.98 -5.78
CA SER A 35 -2.90 -12.91 -6.28
C SER A 35 -3.21 -13.41 -7.71
N SER A 36 -2.17 -13.97 -8.33
CA SER A 36 -2.27 -14.75 -9.58
C SER A 36 -3.35 -15.84 -9.50
N PRO A 37 -4.04 -16.16 -10.61
CA PRO A 37 -3.83 -15.62 -11.97
C PRO A 37 -4.51 -14.28 -12.24
N ASP A 38 -5.50 -13.89 -11.45
CA ASP A 38 -6.38 -12.76 -11.79
C ASP A 38 -5.68 -11.40 -11.75
N ASN A 39 -4.76 -11.20 -10.80
CA ASN A 39 -4.06 -9.92 -10.58
C ASN A 39 -5.03 -8.72 -10.59
N ARG A 40 -6.21 -8.90 -9.99
CA ARG A 40 -7.31 -7.94 -10.06
C ARG A 40 -7.07 -6.80 -9.08
N LEU A 41 -7.22 -5.56 -9.55
CA LEU A 41 -7.23 -4.38 -8.69
C LEU A 41 -8.56 -4.28 -7.91
N ILE A 42 -8.46 -4.15 -6.59
CA ILE A 42 -9.54 -3.76 -5.68
C ILE A 42 -9.16 -2.40 -5.09
N ALA A 43 -9.92 -1.35 -5.41
CA ALA A 43 -9.60 0.01 -4.96
C ALA A 43 -10.86 0.83 -4.66
N LYS A 44 -10.71 1.81 -3.76
CA LYS A 44 -11.78 2.75 -3.39
C LYS A 44 -11.16 4.07 -2.92
N VAL A 45 -11.98 5.11 -2.91
CA VAL A 45 -11.73 6.31 -2.11
C VAL A 45 -12.52 6.19 -0.79
N PRO A 46 -11.93 5.63 0.29
CA PRO A 46 -12.60 5.57 1.60
C PRO A 46 -12.89 6.98 2.15
N LYS A 47 -14.04 7.11 2.81
CA LYS A 47 -14.46 8.34 3.49
C LYS A 47 -13.95 8.36 4.94
N PRO A 48 -13.88 9.53 5.60
CA PRO A 48 -13.65 9.58 7.05
C PRO A 48 -14.61 8.65 7.80
N GLY A 49 -14.06 7.81 8.69
CA GLY A 49 -14.77 6.75 9.41
C GLY A 49 -14.77 5.39 8.71
N ASP A 50 -14.46 5.32 7.41
CA ASP A 50 -14.33 4.04 6.70
C ASP A 50 -13.04 3.32 7.13
N VAL A 51 -13.13 1.99 7.12
CA VAL A 51 -11.98 1.08 7.26
C VAL A 51 -11.71 0.42 5.91
N PHE A 52 -10.43 0.31 5.57
CA PHE A 52 -9.94 -0.43 4.41
C PHE A 52 -8.92 -1.47 4.87
N VAL A 53 -9.10 -2.73 4.47
CA VAL A 53 -8.24 -3.84 4.92
C VAL A 53 -7.37 -4.30 3.76
N PHE A 54 -6.07 -4.39 3.99
CA PHE A 54 -5.10 -4.93 3.05
C PHE A 54 -4.67 -6.33 3.51
N PRO A 55 -5.10 -7.41 2.81
CA PRO A 55 -4.78 -8.77 3.21
C PRO A 55 -3.26 -9.03 3.24
N LEU A 56 -2.83 -9.88 4.17
CA LEU A 56 -1.42 -10.26 4.35
C LEU A 56 -0.75 -10.66 3.03
N GLY A 57 0.42 -10.09 2.76
CA GLY A 57 1.25 -10.45 1.61
C GLY A 57 0.75 -9.97 0.24
N LEU A 58 -0.40 -9.26 0.17
CA LEU A 58 -0.84 -8.64 -1.09
C LEU A 58 -0.14 -7.29 -1.31
N ILE A 59 0.07 -6.96 -2.58
CA ILE A 59 0.62 -5.67 -2.98
C ILE A 59 -0.49 -4.64 -2.85
N HIS A 60 -0.23 -3.56 -2.12
CA HIS A 60 -1.18 -2.49 -1.88
C HIS A 60 -0.50 -1.12 -1.90
N PHE A 61 -1.32 -0.06 -1.96
CA PHE A 61 -0.86 1.32 -2.06
C PHE A 61 -1.92 2.29 -1.55
N GLN A 62 -1.49 3.51 -1.24
CA GLN A 62 -2.36 4.64 -0.91
C GLN A 62 -1.86 5.90 -1.61
N PHE A 63 -2.77 6.72 -2.11
CA PHE A 63 -2.45 7.98 -2.76
C PHE A 63 -3.40 9.07 -2.27
N ASN A 64 -2.84 10.15 -1.70
CA ASN A 64 -3.65 11.33 -1.37
C ASN A 64 -3.94 12.10 -2.65
N ILE A 65 -5.19 12.07 -3.10
CA ILE A 65 -5.63 12.78 -4.32
C ILE A 65 -6.02 14.24 -4.03
N ALA A 66 -6.08 14.65 -2.77
CA ALA A 66 -6.42 16.02 -2.38
C ALA A 66 -5.19 16.93 -2.30
N LYS A 67 -5.43 18.25 -2.38
CA LYS A 67 -4.40 19.28 -2.13
C LYS A 67 -4.15 19.52 -0.64
N THR A 68 -5.02 19.01 0.22
CA THR A 68 -4.95 19.14 1.67
C THR A 68 -4.38 17.88 2.30
N ASN A 69 -3.93 17.98 3.56
CA ASN A 69 -3.41 16.83 4.28
C ASN A 69 -4.50 15.76 4.50
N ALA A 70 -4.08 14.51 4.41
CA ALA A 70 -4.86 13.33 4.75
C ALA A 70 -4.35 12.73 6.07
N VAL A 71 -5.25 12.32 6.94
CA VAL A 71 -4.97 11.68 8.24
C VAL A 71 -5.66 10.33 8.30
N ALA A 72 -4.88 9.30 8.57
CA ALA A 72 -5.35 7.93 8.75
C ALA A 72 -4.48 7.21 9.79
N THR A 73 -4.99 6.16 10.43
CA THR A 73 -4.18 5.24 11.24
C THR A 73 -4.09 3.90 10.51
N ALA A 74 -2.89 3.32 10.53
CA ALA A 74 -2.62 2.01 9.95
C ALA A 74 -2.18 1.10 11.10
N ASP A 75 -2.91 0.03 11.32
CA ASP A 75 -2.65 -0.96 12.35
C ASP A 75 -2.34 -2.31 11.71
N MET A 76 -1.48 -3.09 12.35
CA MET A 76 -0.92 -4.31 11.78
C MET A 76 -1.28 -5.51 12.65
N SER A 77 -1.63 -6.63 12.03
CA SER A 77 -1.92 -7.88 12.74
C SER A 77 -0.67 -8.58 13.31
N SER A 78 0.49 -7.92 13.28
CA SER A 78 1.77 -8.44 13.74
C SER A 78 2.63 -7.30 14.28
N GLN A 79 3.35 -7.56 15.38
CA GLN A 79 4.32 -6.62 15.95
C GLN A 79 5.53 -6.38 15.03
N ASN A 80 5.74 -7.25 14.04
CA ASN A 80 6.81 -7.14 13.06
C ASN A 80 6.29 -7.56 11.67
N PRO A 81 5.46 -6.71 11.02
CA PRO A 81 4.82 -7.04 9.74
C PRO A 81 5.82 -7.13 8.59
N GLY A 82 6.97 -6.44 8.71
CA GLY A 82 7.91 -6.22 7.62
C GLY A 82 7.36 -5.27 6.57
N LEU A 83 8.21 -4.70 5.73
CA LEU A 83 7.82 -3.82 4.62
C LEU A 83 8.70 -4.14 3.42
N ILE A 84 8.07 -4.39 2.28
CA ILE A 84 8.76 -4.59 1.00
C ILE A 84 8.17 -3.60 0.00
N THR A 85 8.88 -2.50 -0.24
CA THR A 85 8.53 -1.58 -1.33
C THR A 85 8.87 -2.24 -2.67
N ILE A 86 7.86 -2.46 -3.52
CA ILE A 86 7.98 -3.32 -4.71
C ILE A 86 9.03 -2.78 -5.68
N ALA A 87 8.98 -1.49 -6.02
CA ALA A 87 9.94 -0.90 -6.94
C ALA A 87 11.39 -1.02 -6.43
N ASN A 88 11.62 -0.84 -5.13
CA ASN A 88 12.96 -0.96 -4.54
C ASN A 88 13.43 -2.42 -4.54
N ALA A 89 12.54 -3.37 -4.26
CA ALA A 89 12.88 -4.80 -4.24
C ALA A 89 13.10 -5.39 -5.64
N VAL A 90 12.48 -4.81 -6.68
CA VAL A 90 12.62 -5.26 -8.07
C VAL A 90 13.78 -4.56 -8.78
N PHE A 91 13.89 -3.24 -8.66
CA PHE A 91 14.82 -2.41 -9.45
C PHE A 91 16.00 -1.84 -8.65
N GLY A 92 15.92 -1.85 -7.32
CA GLY A 92 16.97 -1.37 -6.41
C GLY A 92 17.91 -2.41 -5.76
N PRO A 93 17.77 -3.75 -5.92
CA PRO A 93 18.73 -4.67 -5.30
C PRO A 93 20.17 -4.47 -5.76
N ASN A 94 21.11 -4.81 -4.87
CA ASN A 94 22.52 -4.92 -5.19
C ASN A 94 23.07 -6.26 -4.66
N PRO A 95 23.45 -7.21 -5.53
CA PRO A 95 23.48 -7.12 -6.99
C PRO A 95 22.07 -7.00 -7.61
N ALA A 96 22.00 -6.38 -8.79
CA ALA A 96 20.74 -6.19 -9.51
C ALA A 96 20.16 -7.54 -9.97
N ILE A 97 18.82 -7.60 -10.06
CA ILE A 97 18.14 -8.70 -10.75
C ILE A 97 18.51 -8.63 -12.23
N TYR A 98 18.78 -9.78 -12.85
CA TYR A 98 19.09 -9.84 -14.27
C TYR A 98 17.92 -9.26 -15.08
N PRO A 99 18.12 -8.20 -15.90
CA PRO A 99 17.03 -7.48 -16.54
C PRO A 99 16.09 -8.36 -17.36
N ASP A 100 16.60 -9.40 -18.03
CA ASP A 100 15.77 -10.28 -18.87
C ASP A 100 14.82 -11.19 -18.05
N LEU A 101 14.92 -11.19 -16.71
CA LEU A 101 13.94 -11.85 -15.83
C LEU A 101 12.74 -10.95 -15.48
N LEU A 102 12.83 -9.65 -15.75
CA LEU A 102 11.76 -8.68 -15.53
C LEU A 102 10.99 -8.56 -16.85
N ALA A 103 9.92 -9.37 -16.97
CA ALA A 103 9.11 -9.52 -18.19
C ALA A 103 8.37 -8.23 -18.61
#